data_AF-A0A9W8Z8N0-F1
#
_entry.id   AF-A0A9W8Z8N0-F1
#
_cell.length_a   1.000
_cell.length_b   1.000
_cell.length_c   1.000
_cell.angle_alpha   90.00
_cell.angle_beta   90.00
_cell.angle_gamma   90.00
#
_symmetry.space_group_name_H-M   'P 1'
#
loop_
_entity.id
_entity.type
_entity.pdbx_description
1 polymer ?
#
loop_
_entity_poly.entity_id
_entity_poly.type
_entity_poly.pdbx_seq_one_letter_code
_entity_poly.pdbx_strand_id
1 'polypeptide(L)'
;MTPFTIIALAIAIGQALAAETSNLQPKRQSSKTLLTDIDTISQYWGQISPYRDNDDAYFGVSDIGLPDGCQIEQVHTLQRHAQRFPTGYFDDGILDEDFGAKVYNFTKANATAKFTGPLAFLNSYQYQMTSKGYLTGIGATTEFQSGVSFWNRYGRTLYNATVGQLQYNASYANGTARPKPVLRTTSQSRIQNSQISWALGFFGSSFQQTSDSKFSTFANNSLFDVVIIPEGGTENNTLASYDSCFEDDLQSSDLGDLDLLFQYVPLYIGDATKRMNQYAPKGFTFTNNDTYAMQSICAYETGYLGQSDFCKLFTEDEWRGFEQTLDIEYYYDYSFGSPTGRAQGLGYQQELLARLTNQYITSSNSSVNSSITNNASQFPLGRPFYADFSHDDIIISVLTSMSVDYFREAPSLKQYPPDPNRHFILSHMTPFGGRLITEVIGCNNANPTVQHSHRTQYYPGQYGYSATNASHKFIRMRLNNGIVPLDTIRTGECEGRTDGLCPMNNFLQSQYQAAGLANYQFTCFANYTILDTTNGNDYDGTINNATVINEHVT
;
A
#
# COMPACT_ATOMS: atom_id res chain seq x y z
N MET A 1 -15.55 73.07 51.13
CA MET A 1 -14.52 72.85 52.17
C MET A 1 -13.52 71.84 51.60
N THR A 2 -12.24 72.16 51.64
CA THR A 2 -11.05 71.41 51.14
C THR A 2 -10.93 69.99 51.73
N PRO A 3 -9.99 69.09 51.31
CA PRO A 3 -8.84 69.27 50.40
C PRO A 3 -8.54 68.13 49.38
N PHE A 4 -7.56 68.45 48.52
CA PHE A 4 -6.64 67.66 47.69
C PHE A 4 -6.27 66.22 48.14
N THR A 5 -6.08 65.32 47.16
CA THR A 5 -5.00 64.32 47.19
C THR A 5 -4.53 63.98 45.78
N ILE A 6 -3.22 64.01 45.59
CA ILE A 6 -2.44 63.72 44.38
C ILE A 6 -2.37 62.20 44.19
N ILE A 7 -2.60 61.69 42.98
CA ILE A 7 -2.21 60.32 42.59
C ILE A 7 -1.40 60.38 41.30
N ALA A 8 -0.16 59.91 41.41
CA ALA A 8 0.82 59.77 40.33
C ALA A 8 0.45 58.62 39.40
N LEU A 9 0.60 58.84 38.08
CA LEU A 9 0.45 57.85 37.04
C LEU A 9 1.78 57.12 36.85
N ALA A 10 1.86 55.85 37.24
CA ALA A 10 3.00 54.98 36.93
C ALA A 10 2.65 54.11 35.71
N ILE A 11 3.41 54.28 34.63
CA ILE A 11 3.35 53.46 33.41
C ILE A 11 4.17 52.19 33.69
N ALA A 12 3.51 51.03 33.74
CA ALA A 12 4.18 49.73 33.79
C ALA A 12 4.24 49.13 32.38
N ILE A 13 5.45 49.00 31.85
CA ILE A 13 5.76 48.26 30.63
C ILE A 13 5.79 46.77 31.01
N GLY A 14 4.76 46.01 30.61
CA GLY A 14 4.72 44.57 30.75
C GLY A 14 5.48 43.89 29.62
N GLN A 15 6.66 43.36 29.90
CA GLN A 15 7.31 42.36 29.05
C GLN A 15 6.61 41.01 29.30
N ALA A 16 5.97 40.47 28.26
CA ALA A 16 5.44 39.12 28.28
C ALA A 16 6.61 38.13 28.16
N LEU A 17 6.93 37.44 29.25
CA LEU A 17 7.75 36.23 29.23
C LEU A 17 6.90 35.12 28.62
N ALA A 18 7.28 34.65 27.42
CA ALA A 18 6.77 33.42 26.87
C ALA A 18 7.21 32.25 27.77
N ALA A 19 6.25 31.60 28.42
CA ALA A 19 6.50 30.34 29.10
C ALA A 19 6.65 29.26 28.03
N GLU A 20 7.84 28.66 27.93
CA GLU A 20 8.03 27.37 27.25
C GLU A 20 7.17 26.33 27.97
N THR A 21 6.00 26.04 27.42
CA THR A 21 5.24 24.84 27.79
C THR A 21 5.93 23.66 27.14
N SER A 22 6.75 22.96 27.91
CA SER A 22 7.19 21.61 27.56
C SER A 22 5.95 20.72 27.45
N ASN A 23 5.59 20.36 26.22
CA ASN A 23 4.61 19.32 25.93
C ASN A 23 5.21 17.97 26.32
N LEU A 24 5.20 17.66 27.61
CA LEU A 24 5.32 16.29 28.08
C LEU A 24 4.02 15.59 27.73
N GLN A 25 3.98 14.91 26.59
CA GLN A 25 2.93 13.94 26.31
C GLN A 25 2.90 12.93 27.49
N PRO A 26 1.73 12.66 28.07
CA PRO A 26 1.64 11.64 29.11
C PRO A 26 2.05 10.30 28.50
N LYS A 27 3.05 9.64 29.09
CA LYS A 27 3.38 8.23 28.79
C LYS A 27 2.07 7.43 28.83
N ARG A 28 1.57 7.03 27.66
CA ARG A 28 0.33 6.27 27.52
C ARG A 28 0.55 4.94 28.25
N GLN A 29 -0.25 4.70 29.27
CA GLN A 29 -0.15 3.48 30.09
C GLN A 29 -0.53 2.29 29.21
N SER A 30 0.30 1.24 29.19
CA SER A 30 0.04 0.06 28.36
C SER A 30 -1.36 -0.51 28.62
N SER A 31 -2.11 -0.77 27.54
CA SER A 31 -3.46 -1.29 27.61
C SER A 31 -3.41 -2.76 28.04
N LYS A 32 -3.83 -3.03 29.28
CA LYS A 32 -3.94 -4.41 29.80
C LYS A 32 -5.26 -5.09 29.43
N THR A 33 -6.16 -4.37 28.77
CA THR A 33 -7.49 -4.88 28.41
C THR A 33 -7.42 -5.53 27.04
N LEU A 34 -8.00 -6.73 26.91
CA LEU A 34 -8.13 -7.38 25.61
C LEU A 34 -8.99 -6.53 24.68
N LEU A 35 -8.50 -6.33 23.47
CA LEU A 35 -9.25 -5.67 22.41
C LEU A 35 -10.14 -6.72 21.75
N THR A 36 -11.43 -6.43 21.62
CA THR A 36 -12.42 -7.40 21.10
C THR A 36 -13.21 -6.89 19.90
N ASP A 37 -13.08 -5.61 19.56
CA ASP A 37 -13.72 -5.01 18.40
C ASP A 37 -12.89 -5.30 17.15
N ILE A 38 -13.45 -6.11 16.26
CA ILE A 38 -12.76 -6.55 15.04
C ILE A 38 -12.47 -5.39 14.09
N ASP A 39 -13.31 -4.35 14.08
CA ASP A 39 -13.10 -3.19 13.21
C ASP A 39 -11.90 -2.36 13.66
N THR A 40 -11.55 -2.42 14.95
CA THR A 40 -10.32 -1.82 15.48
C THR A 40 -9.14 -2.77 15.31
N ILE A 41 -9.30 -4.06 15.62
CA ILE A 41 -8.24 -5.07 15.49
C ILE A 41 -7.70 -5.15 14.07
N SER A 42 -8.58 -5.14 13.06
CA SER A 42 -8.18 -5.35 11.66
C SER A 42 -7.36 -4.20 11.05
N GLN A 43 -7.11 -3.13 11.81
CA GLN A 43 -6.26 -2.00 11.42
C GLN A 43 -4.80 -2.22 11.83
N TYR A 44 -4.49 -3.35 12.47
CA TYR A 44 -3.15 -3.66 12.97
C TYR A 44 -2.60 -4.95 12.33
N TRP A 45 -3.06 -5.29 11.14
CA TRP A 45 -2.71 -6.52 10.43
C TRP A 45 -1.77 -6.25 9.25
N GLY A 46 -1.10 -5.11 9.20
CA GLY A 46 -0.16 -4.72 8.16
C GLY A 46 -0.73 -4.92 6.76
N GLN A 47 0.05 -5.55 5.89
CA GLN A 47 -0.36 -5.95 4.54
C GLN A 47 -1.54 -6.92 4.53
N ILE A 48 -1.80 -7.71 5.58
CA ILE A 48 -2.96 -8.63 5.60
C ILE A 48 -4.24 -7.99 6.16
N SER A 49 -4.22 -6.67 6.41
CA SER A 49 -5.40 -5.87 6.75
C SER A 49 -6.42 -5.83 5.60
N PRO A 50 -7.74 -5.81 5.88
CA PRO A 50 -8.74 -5.47 4.88
C PRO A 50 -8.55 -4.03 4.36
N TYR A 51 -8.83 -3.82 3.07
CA TYR A 51 -8.79 -2.48 2.47
C TYR A 51 -9.62 -1.46 3.27
N ARG A 52 -9.03 -0.29 3.51
CA ARG A 52 -9.73 0.93 3.95
C ARG A 52 -9.17 2.14 3.23
N ASP A 53 -10.02 3.12 2.96
CA ASP A 53 -9.54 4.43 2.54
C ASP A 53 -8.88 5.11 3.74
N ASN A 54 -7.66 5.60 3.54
CA ASN A 54 -7.08 6.63 4.36
C ASN A 54 -7.87 7.93 4.21
N ASP A 55 -7.93 8.73 5.28
CA ASP A 55 -8.32 10.12 5.18
C ASP A 55 -7.43 10.85 4.16
N ASP A 56 -7.99 11.81 3.42
CA ASP A 56 -7.24 12.54 2.38
C ASP A 56 -5.95 13.17 2.93
N ALA A 57 -5.97 13.65 4.18
CA ALA A 57 -4.84 14.32 4.85
C ALA A 57 -3.97 13.37 5.69
N TYR A 58 -4.19 12.05 5.63
CA TYR A 58 -3.52 11.08 6.50
C TYR A 58 -1.98 11.20 6.46
N PHE A 59 -1.40 11.44 5.29
CA PHE A 59 0.04 11.61 5.11
C PHE A 59 0.54 13.06 5.25
N GLY A 60 -0.18 13.89 6.02
CA GLY A 60 0.31 15.20 6.46
C GLY A 60 0.10 16.38 5.51
N VAL A 61 -0.57 16.19 4.36
CA VAL A 61 -0.96 17.34 3.52
C VAL A 61 -1.99 18.22 4.24
N SER A 62 -1.91 19.54 4.02
CA SER A 62 -2.80 20.50 4.70
C SER A 62 -4.02 20.88 3.87
N ASP A 63 -3.99 20.70 2.55
CA ASP A 63 -5.08 21.04 1.64
C ASP A 63 -5.46 19.81 0.80
N ILE A 64 -6.74 19.46 0.75
CA ILE A 64 -7.18 18.17 0.15
C ILE A 64 -8.10 18.32 -1.07
N GLY A 65 -8.65 19.52 -1.27
CA GLY A 65 -9.53 19.84 -2.39
C GLY A 65 -8.77 20.03 -3.70
N LEU A 66 -9.37 19.63 -4.81
CA LEU A 66 -8.88 20.03 -6.13
C LEU A 66 -9.09 21.55 -6.30
N PRO A 67 -8.11 22.35 -6.78
CA PRO A 67 -8.28 23.79 -6.98
C PRO A 67 -9.37 24.20 -7.98
N ASP A 68 -9.80 25.46 -7.92
CA ASP A 68 -10.70 26.02 -8.94
C ASP A 68 -10.00 26.12 -10.30
N GLY A 69 -10.76 25.91 -11.36
CA GLY A 69 -10.23 25.84 -12.72
C GLY A 69 -9.42 24.58 -13.02
N CYS A 70 -9.40 23.59 -12.12
CA CYS A 70 -8.70 22.32 -12.29
C CYS A 70 -9.66 21.13 -12.40
N GLN A 71 -9.26 20.10 -13.14
CA GLN A 71 -9.97 18.82 -13.25
C GLN A 71 -9.00 17.68 -13.54
N ILE A 72 -9.30 16.48 -13.05
CA ILE A 72 -8.60 15.25 -13.42
C ILE A 72 -8.88 14.94 -14.90
N GLU A 73 -7.81 14.70 -15.67
CA GLU A 73 -7.86 14.41 -17.10
C GLU A 73 -7.35 13.01 -17.45
N GLN A 74 -6.47 12.44 -16.62
CA GLN A 74 -5.99 11.06 -16.76
C GLN A 74 -5.69 10.45 -15.39
N VAL A 75 -5.85 9.14 -15.24
CA VAL A 75 -5.58 8.42 -13.99
C VAL A 75 -4.82 7.11 -14.25
N HIS A 76 -3.78 6.85 -13.48
CA HIS A 76 -3.08 5.56 -13.44
C HIS A 76 -3.40 4.89 -12.12
N THR A 77 -3.79 3.62 -12.14
CA THR A 77 -3.97 2.82 -10.93
C THR A 77 -3.03 1.63 -10.96
N LEU A 78 -2.19 1.52 -9.93
CA LEU A 78 -1.42 0.32 -9.59
C LEU A 78 -2.12 -0.33 -8.40
N GLN A 79 -2.71 -1.50 -8.61
CA GLN A 79 -3.56 -2.18 -7.64
C GLN A 79 -2.90 -3.47 -7.17
N ARG A 80 -2.78 -3.64 -5.86
CA ARG A 80 -2.47 -4.92 -5.25
C ARG A 80 -3.68 -5.84 -5.35
N HIS A 81 -3.46 -7.14 -5.44
CA HIS A 81 -4.51 -8.13 -5.16
C HIS A 81 -5.15 -7.99 -3.76
N ALA A 82 -6.34 -8.56 -3.60
CA ALA A 82 -7.06 -8.55 -2.33
C ALA A 82 -6.88 -9.83 -1.50
N GLN A 83 -7.77 -10.05 -0.52
CA GLN A 83 -7.68 -11.11 0.48
C GLN A 83 -7.45 -12.47 -0.18
N ARG A 84 -6.35 -13.10 0.21
CA ARG A 84 -5.92 -14.43 -0.26
C ARG A 84 -5.75 -15.36 0.92
N PHE A 85 -5.60 -16.64 0.62
CA PHE A 85 -5.02 -17.58 1.57
C PHE A 85 -3.54 -17.25 1.86
N PRO A 86 -2.97 -17.80 2.96
CA PRO A 86 -1.53 -17.76 3.19
C PRO A 86 -0.73 -18.38 2.05
N THR A 87 0.54 -18.02 1.95
CA THR A 87 1.50 -18.61 1.02
C THR A 87 2.26 -19.78 1.68
N GLY A 88 3.38 -20.18 1.07
CA GLY A 88 4.28 -21.20 1.60
C GLY A 88 5.53 -20.62 2.25
N TYR A 89 5.56 -19.32 2.57
CA TYR A 89 6.65 -18.70 3.32
C TYR A 89 6.47 -18.93 4.83
N PHE A 90 7.56 -18.72 5.57
CA PHE A 90 7.63 -19.09 6.99
C PHE A 90 6.63 -18.29 7.84
N ASP A 91 6.69 -16.97 7.72
CA ASP A 91 5.87 -15.94 8.37
C ASP A 91 4.50 -15.71 7.69
N ASP A 92 4.37 -16.07 6.41
CA ASP A 92 3.13 -15.98 5.65
C ASP A 92 2.50 -17.36 5.36
N GLY A 93 2.49 -18.26 6.35
CA GLY A 93 1.63 -19.46 6.31
C GLY A 93 2.18 -20.72 6.98
N ILE A 94 3.48 -21.01 6.87
CA ILE A 94 4.04 -22.24 7.47
C ILE A 94 3.90 -22.20 9.00
N LEU A 95 4.18 -21.07 9.65
CA LEU A 95 3.99 -20.92 11.10
C LEU A 95 2.55 -21.20 11.54
N ASP A 96 1.57 -20.79 10.72
CA ASP A 96 0.14 -21.00 10.99
C ASP A 96 -0.25 -22.48 10.85
N GLU A 97 0.28 -23.14 9.81
CA GLU A 97 0.11 -24.58 9.58
C GLU A 97 0.75 -25.42 10.70
N ASP A 98 1.97 -25.08 11.11
CA ASP A 98 2.70 -25.75 12.18
C ASP A 98 1.97 -25.62 13.52
N PHE A 99 1.49 -24.42 13.84
CA PHE A 99 0.66 -24.19 15.02
C PHE A 99 -0.64 -25.02 14.97
N GLY A 100 -1.35 -24.98 13.85
CA GLY A 100 -2.57 -25.76 13.64
C GLY A 100 -2.33 -27.27 13.80
N ALA A 101 -1.25 -27.78 13.20
CA ALA A 101 -0.85 -29.18 13.30
C ALA A 101 -0.44 -29.57 14.73
N LYS A 102 0.29 -28.70 15.44
CA LYS A 102 0.66 -28.91 16.84
C LYS A 102 -0.56 -29.06 17.74
N VAL A 103 -1.55 -28.16 17.62
CA VAL A 103 -2.81 -28.22 18.37
C VAL A 103 -3.58 -29.49 18.04
N TYR A 104 -3.76 -29.80 16.75
CA TYR A 104 -4.51 -30.98 16.30
C TYR A 104 -3.87 -32.30 16.77
N ASN A 105 -2.56 -32.44 16.61
CA ASN A 105 -1.85 -33.65 17.02
C ASN A 105 -1.93 -33.87 18.54
N PHE A 106 -1.82 -32.79 19.32
CA PHE A 106 -1.93 -32.87 20.77
C PHE A 106 -3.34 -33.29 21.23
N THR A 107 -4.39 -32.64 20.71
CA THR A 107 -5.78 -32.91 21.14
C THR A 107 -6.23 -34.31 20.73
N LYS A 108 -5.74 -34.83 19.59
CA LYS A 108 -5.96 -36.21 19.14
C LYS A 108 -5.26 -37.23 20.03
N ALA A 109 -4.01 -36.97 20.45
CA ALA A 109 -3.24 -37.89 21.28
C ALA A 109 -3.66 -37.88 22.76
N ASN A 110 -4.19 -36.75 23.26
CA ASN A 110 -4.45 -36.54 24.70
C ASN A 110 -5.91 -36.14 24.95
N ALA A 111 -6.86 -37.05 24.72
CA ALA A 111 -8.30 -36.75 24.78
C ALA A 111 -8.79 -36.16 26.11
N THR A 112 -8.11 -36.41 27.24
CA THR A 112 -8.45 -35.90 28.57
C THR A 112 -7.76 -34.59 28.94
N ALA A 113 -6.72 -34.19 28.20
CA ALA A 113 -5.98 -32.95 28.42
C ALA A 113 -6.63 -31.82 27.61
N LYS A 114 -7.38 -30.93 28.28
CA LYS A 114 -8.20 -29.92 27.62
C LYS A 114 -7.65 -28.50 27.81
N PHE A 115 -7.63 -27.73 26.72
CA PHE A 115 -7.51 -26.28 26.80
C PHE A 115 -8.73 -25.70 27.54
N THR A 116 -8.53 -24.61 28.29
CA THR A 116 -9.57 -24.01 29.14
C THR A 116 -9.75 -22.52 28.83
N GLY A 117 -10.75 -21.89 29.47
CA GLY A 117 -10.99 -20.45 29.34
C GLY A 117 -11.14 -19.99 27.89
N PRO A 118 -10.49 -18.88 27.48
CA PRO A 118 -10.60 -18.36 26.12
C PRO A 118 -9.99 -19.28 25.05
N LEU A 119 -9.18 -20.28 25.43
CA LEU A 119 -8.58 -21.25 24.50
C LEU A 119 -9.39 -22.55 24.38
N ALA A 120 -10.56 -22.65 25.02
CA ALA A 120 -11.37 -23.87 25.01
C ALA A 120 -11.80 -24.32 23.60
N PHE A 121 -11.91 -23.39 22.64
CA PHE A 121 -12.23 -23.70 21.24
C PHE A 121 -11.14 -24.54 20.55
N LEU A 122 -9.87 -24.45 21.00
CA LEU A 122 -8.76 -25.25 20.47
C LEU A 122 -8.96 -26.76 20.66
N ASN A 123 -9.82 -27.19 21.58
CA ASN A 123 -10.14 -28.61 21.78
C ASN A 123 -10.84 -29.26 20.58
N SER A 124 -11.45 -28.47 19.69
CA SER A 124 -12.12 -28.91 18.46
C SER A 124 -11.63 -28.18 17.22
N TYR A 125 -10.65 -27.28 17.36
CA TYR A 125 -10.10 -26.50 16.27
C TYR A 125 -9.37 -27.39 15.25
N GLN A 126 -9.56 -27.06 13.97
CA GLN A 126 -8.83 -27.65 12.85
C GLN A 126 -8.51 -26.53 11.87
N TYR A 127 -7.24 -26.40 11.49
CA TYR A 127 -6.81 -25.44 10.49
C TYR A 127 -7.53 -25.68 9.15
N GLN A 128 -8.18 -24.64 8.62
CA GLN A 128 -9.04 -24.72 7.42
C GLN A 128 -8.43 -24.09 6.15
N MET A 129 -7.21 -23.56 6.25
CA MET A 129 -6.60 -22.76 5.19
C MET A 129 -5.57 -23.57 4.41
N THR A 130 -5.23 -23.11 3.21
CA THR A 130 -4.25 -23.73 2.33
C THR A 130 -3.11 -22.76 2.03
N SER A 131 -1.86 -23.22 2.03
CA SER A 131 -0.65 -22.46 1.69
C SER A 131 -0.47 -22.16 0.18
N LYS A 132 -1.57 -21.99 -0.56
CA LYS A 132 -1.55 -21.81 -2.02
C LYS A 132 -1.69 -20.36 -2.47
N GLY A 133 -1.92 -19.42 -1.56
CA GLY A 133 -2.03 -18.00 -1.91
C GLY A 133 -3.18 -17.66 -2.85
N TYR A 134 -4.21 -18.51 -2.97
CA TYR A 134 -5.34 -18.24 -3.88
C TYR A 134 -6.19 -17.09 -3.35
N LEU A 135 -6.74 -16.29 -4.27
CA LEU A 135 -7.71 -15.24 -3.95
C LEU A 135 -8.96 -15.86 -3.32
N THR A 136 -9.44 -15.28 -2.22
CA THR A 136 -10.67 -15.71 -1.57
C THR A 136 -11.91 -15.05 -2.20
N GLY A 137 -13.11 -15.53 -1.87
CA GLY A 137 -14.36 -14.87 -2.29
C GLY A 137 -14.54 -13.47 -1.69
N ILE A 138 -14.02 -13.23 -0.48
CA ILE A 138 -13.99 -11.90 0.14
C ILE A 138 -13.03 -10.99 -0.66
N GLY A 139 -11.87 -11.51 -1.05
CA GLY A 139 -10.91 -10.82 -1.93
C GLY A 139 -11.52 -10.38 -3.26
N ALA A 140 -12.22 -11.28 -3.95
CA ALA A 140 -12.93 -10.94 -5.18
C ALA A 140 -13.98 -9.82 -4.98
N THR A 141 -14.64 -9.78 -3.82
CA THR A 141 -15.61 -8.72 -3.48
C THR A 141 -14.93 -7.38 -3.28
N THR A 142 -13.78 -7.34 -2.58
CA THR A 142 -12.96 -6.13 -2.41
C THR A 142 -12.56 -5.54 -3.76
N GLU A 143 -12.13 -6.36 -4.70
CA GLU A 143 -11.71 -5.92 -6.04
C GLU A 143 -12.89 -5.43 -6.89
N PHE A 144 -14.03 -6.12 -6.83
CA PHE A 144 -15.25 -5.65 -7.47
C PHE A 144 -15.65 -4.25 -6.96
N GLN A 145 -15.63 -4.06 -5.64
CA GLN A 145 -15.88 -2.75 -5.03
C GLN A 145 -14.83 -1.70 -5.46
N SER A 146 -13.57 -2.10 -5.63
CA SER A 146 -12.51 -1.24 -6.16
C SER A 146 -12.83 -0.73 -7.56
N GLY A 147 -13.25 -1.61 -8.47
CA GLY A 147 -13.66 -1.23 -9.84
C GLY A 147 -14.85 -0.26 -9.86
N VAL A 148 -15.88 -0.51 -9.04
CA VAL A 148 -17.04 0.38 -8.89
C VAL A 148 -16.61 1.74 -8.34
N SER A 149 -15.74 1.76 -7.33
CA SER A 149 -15.23 2.98 -6.71
C SER A 149 -14.41 3.81 -7.70
N PHE A 150 -13.58 3.16 -8.52
CA PHE A 150 -12.81 3.81 -9.58
C PHE A 150 -13.73 4.44 -10.63
N TRP A 151 -14.80 3.75 -11.06
CA TRP A 151 -15.81 4.33 -11.95
C TRP A 151 -16.43 5.59 -11.34
N ASN A 152 -16.88 5.50 -10.09
CA ASN A 152 -17.58 6.59 -9.41
C ASN A 152 -16.70 7.82 -9.21
N ARG A 153 -15.44 7.63 -8.82
CA ARG A 153 -14.51 8.72 -8.54
C ARG A 153 -13.88 9.31 -9.79
N TYR A 154 -13.45 8.47 -10.72
CA TYR A 154 -12.65 8.89 -11.89
C TYR A 154 -13.37 8.65 -13.21
N GLY A 155 -13.90 7.43 -13.42
CA GLY A 155 -14.49 7.01 -14.69
C GLY A 155 -15.57 7.97 -15.19
N ARG A 156 -16.45 8.44 -14.30
CA ARG A 156 -17.50 9.40 -14.63
C ARG A 156 -16.97 10.70 -15.22
N THR A 157 -15.93 11.27 -14.62
CA THR A 157 -15.30 12.51 -15.08
C THR A 157 -14.53 12.27 -16.38
N LEU A 158 -13.70 11.23 -16.43
CA LEU A 158 -12.83 10.91 -17.56
C LEU A 158 -13.60 10.58 -18.85
N TYR A 159 -14.78 9.98 -18.73
CA TYR A 159 -15.60 9.58 -19.87
C TYR A 159 -16.79 10.50 -20.15
N ASN A 160 -16.91 11.61 -19.42
CA ASN A 160 -18.06 12.52 -19.48
C ASN A 160 -19.39 11.76 -19.36
N ALA A 161 -19.51 11.03 -18.25
CA ALA A 161 -20.65 10.19 -17.98
C ALA A 161 -21.96 10.99 -17.92
N THR A 162 -23.02 10.41 -18.49
CA THR A 162 -24.37 10.97 -18.39
C THR A 162 -24.95 10.79 -16.98
N VAL A 163 -26.01 11.53 -16.67
CA VAL A 163 -26.69 11.46 -15.37
C VAL A 163 -27.13 10.02 -15.08
N GLY A 164 -26.71 9.49 -13.94
CA GLY A 164 -27.05 8.12 -13.52
C GLY A 164 -26.29 7.01 -14.23
N GLN A 165 -25.30 7.31 -15.07
CA GLN A 165 -24.51 6.28 -15.75
C GLN A 165 -23.65 5.50 -14.75
N LEU A 166 -23.96 4.21 -14.60
CA LEU A 166 -23.31 3.32 -13.64
C LEU A 166 -22.06 2.60 -14.17
N GLN A 167 -21.75 2.70 -15.47
CA GLN A 167 -20.61 1.99 -16.05
C GLN A 167 -20.04 2.67 -17.30
N TYR A 168 -18.85 2.20 -17.69
CA TYR A 168 -18.19 2.58 -18.94
C TYR A 168 -19.08 2.40 -20.18
N ASN A 169 -19.02 3.38 -21.08
CA ASN A 169 -19.66 3.31 -22.40
C ASN A 169 -18.57 3.24 -23.48
N ALA A 170 -18.56 2.15 -24.25
CA ALA A 170 -17.59 1.91 -25.31
C ALA A 170 -17.77 2.80 -26.55
N SER A 171 -18.81 3.64 -26.60
CA SER A 171 -19.04 4.59 -27.68
C SER A 171 -18.92 6.05 -27.21
N TYR A 172 -18.52 6.92 -28.13
CA TYR A 172 -18.67 8.35 -28.00
C TYR A 172 -20.15 8.75 -28.19
N ALA A 173 -20.50 9.97 -27.79
CA ALA A 173 -21.87 10.50 -27.94
C ALA A 173 -22.35 10.57 -29.39
N ASN A 174 -21.43 10.63 -30.37
CA ASN A 174 -21.73 10.61 -31.80
C ASN A 174 -21.86 9.18 -32.37
N GLY A 175 -21.78 8.14 -31.54
CA GLY A 175 -21.93 6.74 -31.93
C GLY A 175 -20.66 6.04 -32.41
N THR A 176 -19.52 6.73 -32.53
CA THR A 176 -18.26 6.07 -32.90
C THR A 176 -17.67 5.29 -31.73
N ALA A 177 -16.93 4.22 -32.02
CA ALA A 177 -16.28 3.42 -30.99
C ALA A 177 -15.13 4.18 -30.32
N ARG A 178 -15.04 4.07 -28.98
CA ARG A 178 -13.87 4.48 -28.23
C ARG A 178 -12.76 3.45 -28.39
N PRO A 179 -11.48 3.86 -28.31
CA PRO A 179 -10.40 2.90 -28.14
C PRO A 179 -10.62 2.08 -26.88
N LYS A 180 -10.36 0.77 -26.96
CA LYS A 180 -10.45 -0.11 -25.79
C LYS A 180 -9.41 0.29 -24.74
N PRO A 181 -9.78 0.36 -23.46
CA PRO A 181 -8.82 0.31 -22.35
C PRO A 181 -8.02 -0.98 -22.41
N VAL A 182 -6.75 -0.90 -22.01
CA VAL A 182 -5.87 -2.06 -21.83
C VAL A 182 -5.59 -2.18 -20.34
N LEU A 183 -5.92 -3.34 -19.77
CA LEU A 183 -5.60 -3.69 -18.38
C LEU A 183 -4.35 -4.57 -18.41
N ARG A 184 -3.45 -4.41 -17.43
CA ARG A 184 -2.28 -5.28 -17.30
C ARG A 184 -2.29 -6.01 -15.98
N THR A 185 -1.90 -7.27 -15.99
CA THR A 185 -1.81 -8.13 -14.80
C THR A 185 -0.62 -9.06 -14.94
N THR A 186 -0.19 -9.67 -13.86
CA THR A 186 0.74 -10.79 -13.92
C THR A 186 0.01 -12.12 -14.18
N SER A 187 0.74 -13.18 -14.54
CA SER A 187 0.19 -14.52 -14.75
C SER A 187 -0.12 -15.28 -13.45
N GLN A 188 0.22 -14.72 -12.30
CA GLN A 188 -0.05 -15.37 -11.03
C GLN A 188 -1.55 -15.31 -10.70
N SER A 189 -2.09 -16.45 -10.28
CA SER A 189 -3.54 -16.69 -10.20
C SER A 189 -4.29 -15.62 -9.40
N ARG A 190 -3.80 -15.22 -8.22
CA ARG A 190 -4.48 -14.23 -7.37
C ARG A 190 -4.52 -12.83 -7.99
N ILE A 191 -3.50 -12.45 -8.77
CA ILE A 191 -3.41 -11.13 -9.41
C ILE A 191 -4.39 -11.06 -10.58
N GLN A 192 -4.37 -12.09 -11.44
CA GLN A 192 -5.28 -12.19 -12.57
C GLN A 192 -6.75 -12.23 -12.12
N ASN A 193 -7.08 -13.00 -11.07
CA ASN A 193 -8.45 -13.04 -10.56
C ASN A 193 -8.89 -11.72 -9.92
N SER A 194 -7.95 -10.96 -9.35
CA SER A 194 -8.21 -9.61 -8.83
C SER A 194 -8.53 -8.64 -9.98
N GLN A 195 -7.72 -8.66 -11.04
CA GLN A 195 -7.98 -7.90 -12.27
C GLN A 195 -9.37 -8.19 -12.85
N ILE A 196 -9.74 -9.47 -12.96
CA ILE A 196 -11.05 -9.89 -13.48
C ILE A 196 -12.18 -9.33 -12.61
N SER A 197 -12.05 -9.45 -11.29
CA SER A 197 -13.05 -8.96 -10.33
C SER A 197 -13.20 -7.44 -10.37
N TRP A 198 -12.08 -6.71 -10.46
CA TRP A 198 -12.08 -5.27 -10.66
C TRP A 198 -12.73 -4.86 -11.98
N ALA A 199 -12.43 -5.56 -13.07
CA ALA A 199 -13.03 -5.30 -14.38
C ALA A 199 -14.55 -5.53 -14.36
N LEU A 200 -15.02 -6.55 -13.64
CA LEU A 200 -16.45 -6.75 -13.40
C LEU A 200 -17.07 -5.54 -12.68
N GLY A 201 -16.40 -4.96 -11.69
CA GLY A 201 -16.88 -3.75 -11.00
C GLY A 201 -16.92 -2.50 -11.89
N PHE A 202 -15.86 -2.26 -12.67
CA PHE A 202 -15.75 -1.05 -13.50
C PHE A 202 -16.61 -1.09 -14.78
N PHE A 203 -16.67 -2.25 -15.44
CA PHE A 203 -17.35 -2.42 -16.72
C PHE A 203 -18.74 -3.08 -16.59
N GLY A 204 -19.03 -3.74 -15.45
CA GLY A 204 -20.10 -4.70 -15.33
C GLY A 204 -21.13 -4.37 -14.25
N SER A 205 -22.08 -3.48 -14.56
CA SER A 205 -23.48 -3.67 -14.17
C SER A 205 -24.38 -2.78 -15.03
N SER A 206 -25.20 -3.42 -15.87
CA SER A 206 -26.22 -2.73 -16.66
C SER A 206 -27.41 -2.40 -15.77
N PHE A 207 -27.80 -1.13 -15.73
CA PHE A 207 -29.10 -0.65 -15.23
C PHE A 207 -30.06 -0.37 -16.40
N GLN A 208 -29.93 -1.13 -17.49
CA GLN A 208 -30.78 -0.96 -18.64
C GLN A 208 -32.25 -1.15 -18.21
N GLN A 209 -33.13 -0.24 -18.65
CA GLN A 209 -34.56 -0.34 -18.36
C GLN A 209 -35.18 -1.65 -18.86
N THR A 210 -34.56 -2.24 -19.90
CA THR A 210 -34.89 -3.55 -20.44
C THR A 210 -33.64 -4.43 -20.39
N SER A 211 -33.83 -5.70 -20.01
CA SER A 211 -32.78 -6.73 -20.10
C SER A 211 -32.09 -6.68 -21.47
N ASP A 212 -30.77 -6.43 -21.47
CA ASP A 212 -29.95 -6.54 -22.67
C ASP A 212 -29.31 -7.93 -22.70
N SER A 213 -29.74 -8.78 -23.62
CA SER A 213 -29.16 -10.12 -23.80
C SER A 213 -27.69 -10.08 -24.18
N LYS A 214 -27.15 -8.94 -24.67
CA LYS A 214 -25.71 -8.78 -24.93
C LYS A 214 -24.89 -8.75 -23.66
N PHE A 215 -25.49 -8.47 -22.49
CA PHE A 215 -24.77 -8.51 -21.22
C PHE A 215 -24.28 -9.92 -20.86
N SER A 216 -24.92 -10.98 -21.38
CA SER A 216 -24.41 -12.35 -21.25
C SER A 216 -23.12 -12.59 -22.03
N THR A 217 -22.69 -11.63 -22.87
CA THR A 217 -21.46 -11.68 -23.67
C THR A 217 -20.34 -10.80 -23.11
N PHE A 218 -20.47 -10.28 -21.88
CA PHE A 218 -19.39 -9.58 -21.15
C PHE A 218 -18.05 -10.34 -21.24
N ALA A 219 -18.12 -11.68 -21.30
CA ALA A 219 -16.99 -12.59 -21.45
C ALA A 219 -16.26 -12.57 -22.82
N ASN A 220 -16.69 -11.78 -23.82
CA ASN A 220 -16.11 -11.81 -25.17
C ASN A 220 -15.14 -10.65 -25.47
N ASN A 221 -14.40 -10.16 -24.47
CA ASN A 221 -13.39 -9.09 -24.59
C ASN A 221 -13.87 -7.85 -25.39
N SER A 222 -15.15 -7.51 -25.31
CA SER A 222 -15.71 -6.44 -26.14
C SER A 222 -15.37 -5.04 -25.63
N LEU A 223 -15.12 -4.90 -24.33
CA LEU A 223 -14.97 -3.60 -23.66
C LEU A 223 -13.53 -3.20 -23.34
N PHE A 224 -12.62 -4.16 -23.16
CA PHE A 224 -11.21 -3.95 -22.83
C PHE A 224 -10.38 -5.11 -23.37
N ASP A 225 -9.07 -4.89 -23.47
CA ASP A 225 -8.08 -5.94 -23.75
C ASP A 225 -7.21 -6.15 -22.48
N VAL A 226 -6.63 -7.34 -22.33
CA VAL A 226 -5.76 -7.68 -21.18
C VAL A 226 -4.39 -8.09 -21.68
N VAL A 227 -3.35 -7.52 -21.07
CA VAL A 227 -1.97 -7.99 -21.21
C VAL A 227 -1.60 -8.73 -19.94
N ILE A 228 -1.34 -10.03 -20.08
CA ILE A 228 -0.83 -10.87 -19.00
C ILE A 228 0.68 -10.94 -19.16
N ILE A 229 1.41 -10.43 -18.17
CA ILE A 229 2.87 -10.50 -18.11
C ILE A 229 3.24 -11.77 -17.31
N PRO A 230 4.07 -12.68 -17.84
CA PRO A 230 4.51 -13.86 -17.09
C PRO A 230 5.16 -13.49 -15.75
N GLU A 231 4.93 -14.33 -14.74
CA GLU A 231 5.52 -14.23 -13.40
C GLU A 231 5.95 -15.62 -12.92
N GLY A 232 7.06 -15.70 -12.19
CA GLY A 232 7.63 -16.90 -11.57
C GLY A 232 8.82 -17.50 -12.33
N GLY A 233 9.54 -16.67 -13.10
CA GLY A 233 10.70 -17.07 -13.89
C GLY A 233 11.80 -16.00 -13.82
N THR A 234 12.37 -15.64 -14.98
CA THR A 234 13.42 -14.61 -15.10
C THR A 234 13.03 -13.47 -16.04
N GLU A 235 11.74 -13.33 -16.29
CA GLU A 235 11.17 -12.41 -17.26
C GLU A 235 11.17 -10.98 -16.74
N ASN A 236 11.39 -10.04 -17.65
CA ASN A 236 11.16 -8.63 -17.36
C ASN A 236 9.67 -8.39 -17.10
N ASN A 237 9.33 -8.10 -15.84
CA ASN A 237 7.98 -7.80 -15.41
C ASN A 237 7.95 -6.61 -14.45
N THR A 238 7.43 -5.46 -14.88
CA THR A 238 7.32 -4.26 -14.03
C THR A 238 6.28 -4.37 -12.92
N LEU A 239 5.42 -5.41 -12.96
CA LEU A 239 4.37 -5.67 -11.99
C LEU A 239 4.74 -6.82 -11.03
N ALA A 240 5.91 -7.43 -11.20
CA ALA A 240 6.53 -8.45 -10.33
C ALA A 240 8.05 -8.43 -10.59
N SER A 241 8.70 -7.32 -10.22
CA SER A 241 10.07 -7.03 -10.64
C SER A 241 11.13 -7.92 -10.01
N TYR A 242 10.80 -8.59 -8.90
CA TYR A 242 11.66 -9.58 -8.25
C TYR A 242 12.11 -10.68 -9.22
N ASP A 243 11.27 -11.09 -10.19
CA ASP A 243 11.64 -12.06 -11.24
C ASP A 243 12.84 -11.59 -12.10
N SER A 244 13.01 -10.28 -12.26
CA SER A 244 14.05 -9.68 -13.12
C SER A 244 15.20 -9.05 -12.36
N CYS A 245 15.20 -9.14 -11.03
CA CYS A 245 16.24 -8.64 -10.14
C CYS A 245 16.78 -9.81 -9.30
N PHE A 246 17.77 -10.55 -9.82
CA PHE A 246 18.13 -11.87 -9.27
C PHE A 246 18.80 -11.81 -7.89
N GLU A 247 19.47 -10.71 -7.54
CA GLU A 247 20.03 -10.53 -6.19
C GLU A 247 18.96 -10.30 -5.11
N ASP A 248 17.70 -10.09 -5.50
CA ASP A 248 16.59 -10.03 -4.55
C ASP A 248 16.44 -11.34 -3.78
N ASP A 249 16.46 -12.47 -4.48
CA ASP A 249 16.33 -13.83 -3.90
C ASP A 249 17.51 -14.24 -3.00
N LEU A 250 18.65 -13.55 -3.08
CA LEU A 250 19.88 -13.98 -2.42
C LEU A 250 20.10 -13.33 -1.05
N GLN A 251 19.43 -12.21 -0.73
CA GLN A 251 19.82 -11.38 0.42
C GLN A 251 18.69 -10.64 1.16
N SER A 252 17.48 -10.48 0.59
CA SER A 252 16.38 -9.79 1.26
C SER A 252 15.79 -10.61 2.42
N SER A 253 15.59 -11.92 2.23
CA SER A 253 14.88 -12.81 3.19
C SER A 253 15.49 -12.95 4.61
N ASP A 254 16.64 -12.32 4.87
CA ASP A 254 17.23 -12.26 6.22
C ASP A 254 17.18 -10.85 6.83
N LEU A 255 17.10 -9.79 6.00
CA LEU A 255 17.16 -8.40 6.43
C LEU A 255 15.81 -7.95 6.95
N GLY A 256 15.75 -7.51 8.20
CA GLY A 256 14.48 -7.22 8.85
C GLY A 256 13.80 -8.47 9.37
N ASP A 257 13.74 -9.57 8.61
CA ASP A 257 13.08 -10.83 9.00
C ASP A 257 13.71 -11.50 10.23
N LEU A 258 15.04 -11.59 10.26
CA LEU A 258 15.73 -12.14 11.43
C LEU A 258 15.63 -11.20 12.64
N ASP A 259 15.63 -9.88 12.41
CA ASP A 259 15.45 -8.87 13.45
C ASP A 259 14.04 -8.93 14.07
N LEU A 260 13.04 -9.01 13.20
CA LEU A 260 11.64 -9.32 13.49
C LEU A 260 11.55 -10.57 14.37
N LEU A 261 11.99 -11.73 13.87
CA LEU A 261 11.69 -13.03 14.46
C LEU A 261 12.48 -13.28 15.75
N PHE A 262 13.75 -12.88 15.79
CA PHE A 262 14.63 -13.18 16.92
C PHE A 262 14.74 -12.04 17.94
N GLN A 263 14.45 -10.80 17.57
CA GLN A 263 14.51 -9.65 18.49
C GLN A 263 13.11 -9.13 18.84
N TYR A 264 12.31 -8.75 17.84
CA TYR A 264 11.08 -8.01 18.09
C TYR A 264 9.89 -8.88 18.53
N VAL A 265 9.66 -10.03 17.90
CA VAL A 265 8.58 -10.96 18.29
C VAL A 265 8.70 -11.35 19.77
N PRO A 266 9.87 -11.80 20.29
CA PRO A 266 10.03 -12.09 21.72
C PRO A 266 9.80 -10.89 22.65
N LEU A 267 10.12 -9.68 22.19
CA LEU A 267 9.96 -8.44 22.94
C LEU A 267 8.48 -8.13 23.22
N TYR A 268 7.62 -8.20 22.19
CA TYR A 268 6.23 -7.73 22.31
C TYR A 268 5.24 -8.82 22.73
N ILE A 269 5.39 -10.06 22.23
CA ILE A 269 4.37 -11.11 22.40
C ILE A 269 4.54 -11.92 23.70
N GLY A 270 5.69 -11.82 24.36
CA GLY A 270 6.06 -12.70 25.48
C GLY A 270 5.06 -12.71 26.64
N ASP A 271 4.42 -11.59 26.95
CA ASP A 271 3.39 -11.52 28.00
C ASP A 271 2.05 -12.14 27.55
N ALA A 272 1.70 -12.05 26.27
CA ALA A 272 0.58 -12.80 25.69
C ALA A 272 0.85 -14.30 25.76
N THR A 273 2.05 -14.76 25.40
CA THR A 273 2.45 -16.17 25.48
C THR A 273 2.32 -16.72 26.90
N LYS A 274 2.77 -15.97 27.91
CA LYS A 274 2.60 -16.34 29.33
C LYS A 274 1.11 -16.45 29.70
N ARG A 275 0.28 -15.52 29.21
CA ARG A 275 -1.17 -15.53 29.43
C ARG A 275 -1.83 -16.76 28.78
N MET A 276 -1.48 -17.12 27.55
CA MET A 276 -2.02 -18.30 26.85
C MET A 276 -1.66 -19.60 27.57
N ASN A 277 -0.43 -19.71 28.07
CA ASN A 277 0.03 -20.89 28.81
C ASN A 277 -0.71 -21.13 30.14
N GLN A 278 -1.42 -20.14 30.71
CA GLN A 278 -2.28 -20.36 31.88
C GLN A 278 -3.50 -21.25 31.57
N TYR A 279 -3.89 -21.31 30.29
CA TYR A 279 -5.04 -22.06 29.80
C TYR A 279 -4.66 -23.34 29.05
N ALA A 280 -3.35 -23.59 28.87
CA ALA A 280 -2.82 -24.79 28.24
C ALA A 280 -2.92 -26.00 29.20
N PRO A 281 -3.31 -27.18 28.71
CA PRO A 281 -3.28 -28.39 29.52
C PRO A 281 -1.85 -28.87 29.77
N LYS A 282 -1.69 -29.70 30.81
CA LYS A 282 -0.40 -30.36 31.09
C LYS A 282 0.10 -31.12 29.86
N GLY A 283 1.36 -30.90 29.50
CA GLY A 283 2.00 -31.52 28.33
C GLY A 283 1.91 -30.69 27.05
N PHE A 284 1.26 -29.53 27.09
CA PHE A 284 1.26 -28.55 26.00
C PHE A 284 1.85 -27.23 26.49
N THR A 285 2.72 -26.63 25.68
CA THR A 285 3.30 -25.31 25.94
C THR A 285 3.29 -24.49 24.66
N PHE A 286 2.71 -23.28 24.71
CA PHE A 286 2.80 -22.29 23.65
C PHE A 286 4.17 -21.61 23.69
N THR A 287 4.80 -21.49 22.53
CA THR A 287 5.97 -20.64 22.26
C THR A 287 5.53 -19.23 21.84
N ASN A 288 6.48 -18.32 21.69
CA ASN A 288 6.20 -17.01 21.11
C ASN A 288 5.72 -17.13 19.66
N ASN A 289 6.33 -18.00 18.85
CA ASN A 289 5.93 -18.23 17.47
C ASN A 289 4.51 -18.82 17.37
N ASP A 290 4.13 -19.73 18.29
CA ASP A 290 2.75 -20.23 18.34
C ASP A 290 1.75 -19.09 18.61
N THR A 291 2.14 -18.14 19.46
CA THR A 291 1.29 -17.01 19.86
C THR A 291 1.24 -15.93 18.78
N TYR A 292 2.34 -15.73 18.04
CA TYR A 292 2.40 -14.91 16.82
C TYR A 292 1.50 -15.49 15.72
N ALA A 293 1.57 -16.81 15.48
CA ALA A 293 0.70 -17.50 14.53
C ALA A 293 -0.80 -17.31 14.84
N MET A 294 -1.19 -17.25 16.11
CA MET A 294 -2.58 -16.92 16.47
C MET A 294 -3.02 -15.53 15.97
N GLN A 295 -2.13 -14.53 15.91
CA GLN A 295 -2.44 -13.21 15.35
C GLN A 295 -2.59 -13.27 13.82
N SER A 296 -1.69 -13.96 13.13
CA SER A 296 -1.77 -14.20 11.68
C SER A 296 -3.04 -14.98 11.29
N ILE A 297 -3.32 -16.09 11.97
CA ILE A 297 -4.52 -16.90 11.75
C ILE A 297 -5.79 -16.07 11.93
N CYS A 298 -5.85 -15.18 12.93
CA CYS A 298 -6.99 -14.28 13.10
C CYS A 298 -7.26 -13.45 11.84
N ALA A 299 -6.23 -12.84 11.25
CA ALA A 299 -6.35 -12.04 10.05
C ALA A 299 -6.77 -12.89 8.84
N TYR A 300 -6.12 -14.04 8.62
CA TYR A 300 -6.41 -14.91 7.49
C TYR A 300 -7.78 -15.59 7.56
N GLU A 301 -8.19 -16.09 8.73
CA GLU A 301 -9.53 -16.63 8.92
C GLU A 301 -10.60 -15.55 8.71
N THR A 302 -10.35 -14.31 9.13
CA THR A 302 -11.27 -13.21 8.83
C THR A 302 -11.34 -12.93 7.32
N GLY A 303 -10.21 -12.98 6.62
CA GLY A 303 -10.13 -12.82 5.16
C GLY A 303 -10.75 -13.96 4.34
N TYR A 304 -11.00 -15.13 4.95
CA TYR A 304 -11.59 -16.29 4.27
C TYR A 304 -12.96 -16.69 4.82
N LEU A 305 -13.06 -16.96 6.12
CA LEU A 305 -14.26 -17.40 6.83
C LEU A 305 -15.15 -16.22 7.30
N GLY A 306 -14.59 -15.01 7.37
CA GLY A 306 -15.28 -13.80 7.84
C GLY A 306 -15.22 -13.59 9.35
N GLN A 307 -14.62 -14.51 10.12
CA GLN A 307 -14.48 -14.40 11.57
C GLN A 307 -13.39 -15.36 12.09
N SER A 308 -12.86 -15.08 13.28
CA SER A 308 -11.91 -15.95 13.98
C SER A 308 -12.03 -15.84 15.50
N ASP A 309 -11.93 -16.97 16.20
CA ASP A 309 -11.89 -17.02 17.67
C ASP A 309 -10.54 -16.51 18.22
N PHE A 310 -9.48 -16.49 17.41
CA PHE A 310 -8.16 -16.00 17.82
C PHE A 310 -8.11 -14.49 18.03
N CYS A 311 -8.96 -13.72 17.32
CA CYS A 311 -8.86 -12.26 17.30
C CYS A 311 -9.06 -11.58 18.66
N LYS A 312 -9.77 -12.25 19.59
CA LYS A 312 -10.14 -11.68 20.90
C LYS A 312 -9.12 -12.00 22.00
N LEU A 313 -7.97 -12.56 21.64
CA LEU A 313 -6.98 -13.06 22.59
C LEU A 313 -5.94 -12.00 22.99
N PHE A 314 -5.88 -10.86 22.31
CA PHE A 314 -4.78 -9.89 22.40
C PHE A 314 -5.24 -8.49 22.84
N THR A 315 -4.34 -7.74 23.46
CA THR A 315 -4.55 -6.32 23.78
C THR A 315 -4.25 -5.43 22.56
N GLU A 316 -4.65 -4.16 22.62
CA GLU A 316 -4.35 -3.19 21.56
C GLU A 316 -2.84 -2.98 21.36
N ASP A 317 -2.04 -2.99 22.44
CA ASP A 317 -0.58 -2.85 22.30
C ASP A 317 0.02 -4.09 21.64
N GLU A 318 -0.47 -5.29 21.97
CA GLU A 318 -0.03 -6.54 21.33
C GLU A 318 -0.40 -6.58 19.84
N TRP A 319 -1.54 -6.01 19.44
CA TRP A 319 -1.88 -5.81 18.03
C TRP A 319 -0.98 -4.78 17.35
N ARG A 320 -0.67 -3.65 17.99
CA ARG A 320 0.33 -2.71 17.47
C ARG A 320 1.70 -3.33 17.32
N GLY A 321 2.08 -4.24 18.21
CA GLY A 321 3.28 -5.06 18.06
C GLY A 321 3.24 -5.90 16.78
N PHE A 322 2.10 -6.50 16.46
CA PHE A 322 1.89 -7.25 15.21
C PHE A 322 1.86 -6.37 13.95
N GLU A 323 1.38 -5.12 14.03
CA GLU A 323 1.56 -4.17 12.93
C GLU A 323 3.05 -3.88 12.71
N GLN A 324 3.78 -3.60 13.79
CA GLN A 324 5.19 -3.25 13.72
C GLN A 324 6.06 -4.39 13.17
N THR A 325 5.72 -5.66 13.43
CA THR A 325 6.43 -6.79 12.83
C THR A 325 6.39 -6.73 11.31
N LEU A 326 5.21 -6.44 10.76
CA LEU A 326 4.97 -6.39 9.32
C LEU A 326 5.56 -5.09 8.72
N ASP A 327 5.55 -3.99 9.48
CA ASP A 327 6.24 -2.75 9.11
C ASP A 327 7.75 -2.99 8.93
N ILE A 328 8.38 -3.77 9.84
CA ILE A 328 9.81 -4.10 9.80
C ILE A 328 10.14 -4.92 8.55
N GLU A 329 9.46 -6.06 8.37
CA GLU A 329 9.60 -6.95 7.20
C GLU A 329 9.58 -6.13 5.89
N TYR A 330 8.49 -5.40 5.64
CA TYR A 330 8.31 -4.67 4.37
C TYR A 330 9.27 -3.50 4.17
N TYR A 331 9.70 -2.84 5.25
CA TYR A 331 10.65 -1.73 5.13
C TYR A 331 12.02 -2.22 4.63
N TYR A 332 12.49 -3.33 5.19
CA TYR A 332 13.82 -3.88 4.90
C TYR A 332 13.83 -4.78 3.66
N ASP A 333 12.70 -5.36 3.27
CA ASP A 333 12.61 -6.16 2.03
C ASP A 333 12.42 -5.30 0.78
N TYR A 334 11.54 -4.29 0.84
CA TYR A 334 11.01 -3.65 -0.36
C TYR A 334 11.15 -2.11 -0.38
N SER A 335 11.47 -1.49 0.76
CA SER A 335 11.54 -0.03 0.89
C SER A 335 12.98 0.51 0.98
N PHE A 336 13.16 1.64 1.66
CA PHE A 336 14.45 2.30 1.84
C PHE A 336 15.42 1.43 2.66
N GLY A 337 14.91 0.56 3.52
CA GLY A 337 15.76 -0.41 4.22
C GLY A 337 16.39 -1.44 3.28
N SER A 338 15.82 -1.67 2.10
CA SER A 338 16.25 -2.71 1.17
C SER A 338 17.42 -2.29 0.27
N PRO A 339 18.41 -3.16 0.01
CA PRO A 339 19.39 -2.95 -1.05
C PRO A 339 18.76 -2.84 -2.45
N THR A 340 17.64 -3.52 -2.71
CA THR A 340 16.98 -3.65 -4.03
C THR A 340 15.72 -2.80 -4.15
N GLY A 341 15.24 -2.19 -3.06
CA GLY A 341 13.93 -1.52 -2.99
C GLY A 341 13.65 -0.49 -4.09
N ARG A 342 14.63 0.34 -4.49
CA ARG A 342 14.46 1.27 -5.63
C ARG A 342 14.46 0.57 -6.98
N ALA A 343 15.27 -0.47 -7.12
CA ALA A 343 15.43 -1.21 -8.37
C ALA A 343 14.14 -1.94 -8.74
N GLN A 344 13.47 -2.53 -7.75
CA GLN A 344 12.18 -3.18 -7.94
C GLN A 344 11.11 -2.21 -8.49
N GLY A 345 11.00 -1.00 -7.93
CA GLY A 345 10.03 0.01 -8.39
C GLY A 345 10.37 0.72 -9.71
N LEU A 346 11.64 0.65 -10.16
CA LEU A 346 12.16 1.44 -11.27
C LEU A 346 11.41 1.19 -12.59
N GLY A 347 11.09 -0.06 -12.90
CA GLY A 347 10.45 -0.39 -14.17
C GLY A 347 9.07 0.22 -14.31
N TYR A 348 8.24 0.15 -13.26
CA TYR A 348 6.93 0.79 -13.25
C TYR A 348 7.05 2.33 -13.30
N GLN A 349 8.00 2.91 -12.57
CA GLN A 349 8.29 4.35 -12.63
C GLN A 349 8.60 4.78 -14.08
N GLN A 350 9.45 4.04 -14.79
CA GLN A 350 9.78 4.33 -16.19
C GLN A 350 8.56 4.22 -17.12
N GLU A 351 7.70 3.21 -16.93
CA GLU A 351 6.45 3.07 -17.68
C GLU A 351 5.44 4.19 -17.39
N LEU A 352 5.37 4.67 -16.15
CA LEU A 352 4.58 5.84 -15.79
C LEU A 352 5.09 7.07 -16.55
N LEU A 353 6.40 7.33 -16.53
CA LEU A 353 7.02 8.46 -17.25
C LEU A 353 6.76 8.36 -18.76
N ALA A 354 6.85 7.17 -19.34
CA ALA A 354 6.52 6.90 -20.74
C ALA A 354 5.07 7.29 -21.09
N ARG A 355 4.10 6.95 -20.24
CA ARG A 355 2.69 7.32 -20.43
C ARG A 355 2.45 8.83 -20.24
N LEU A 356 3.08 9.45 -19.25
CA LEU A 356 2.97 10.89 -18.99
C LEU A 356 3.57 11.74 -20.12
N THR A 357 4.63 11.25 -20.76
CA THR A 357 5.31 11.92 -21.88
C THR A 357 4.79 11.50 -23.25
N ASN A 358 3.89 10.52 -23.32
CA ASN A 358 3.43 9.88 -24.56
C ASN A 358 4.60 9.39 -25.43
N GLN A 359 5.57 8.72 -24.82
CA GLN A 359 6.71 8.10 -25.51
C GLN A 359 6.76 6.59 -25.21
N TYR A 360 7.00 5.78 -26.24
CA TYR A 360 7.21 4.34 -26.07
C TYR A 360 8.60 4.06 -25.51
N ILE A 361 8.74 2.97 -24.75
CA ILE A 361 10.03 2.45 -24.32
C ILE A 361 10.45 1.35 -25.31
N THR A 362 11.47 1.62 -26.12
CA THR A 362 11.93 0.73 -27.20
C THR A 362 13.10 -0.17 -26.80
N SER A 363 13.71 0.09 -25.66
CA SER A 363 14.83 -0.68 -25.09
C SER A 363 14.71 -0.68 -23.58
N SER A 364 15.10 -1.78 -22.92
CA SER A 364 15.06 -1.89 -21.47
C SER A 364 16.44 -1.80 -20.84
N ASN A 365 16.51 -1.21 -19.65
CA ASN A 365 17.65 -1.21 -18.73
C ASN A 365 17.24 -1.58 -17.29
N SER A 366 16.04 -2.12 -17.13
CA SER A 366 15.35 -2.41 -15.86
C SER A 366 14.40 -3.61 -16.04
N SER A 367 13.43 -3.79 -15.12
CA SER A 367 12.35 -4.78 -15.23
C SER A 367 11.35 -4.52 -16.38
N VAL A 368 11.53 -3.45 -17.18
CA VAL A 368 10.69 -3.17 -18.35
C VAL A 368 10.85 -4.24 -19.43
N ASN A 369 9.74 -4.72 -19.98
CA ASN A 369 9.74 -5.55 -21.18
C ASN A 369 9.50 -4.70 -22.43
N SER A 370 10.56 -4.38 -23.16
CA SER A 370 10.46 -3.49 -24.33
C SER A 370 9.62 -4.07 -25.47
N SER A 371 9.43 -5.39 -25.56
CA SER A 371 8.53 -6.00 -26.55
C SER A 371 7.05 -5.68 -26.27
N ILE A 372 6.70 -5.42 -25.01
CA ILE A 372 5.35 -4.99 -24.59
C ILE A 372 5.22 -3.47 -24.75
N THR A 373 6.23 -2.71 -24.31
CA THR A 373 6.17 -1.24 -24.23
C THR A 373 6.51 -0.51 -25.53
N ASN A 374 6.90 -1.23 -26.60
CA ASN A 374 7.22 -0.64 -27.91
C ASN A 374 6.03 -0.61 -28.89
N ASN A 375 4.82 -0.97 -28.46
CA ASN A 375 3.68 -1.05 -29.36
C ASN A 375 2.35 -0.61 -28.72
N ALA A 376 1.47 -0.06 -29.57
CA ALA A 376 0.19 0.50 -29.14
C ALA A 376 -0.86 -0.55 -28.70
N SER A 377 -0.65 -1.82 -29.07
CA SER A 377 -1.62 -2.89 -28.76
C SER A 377 -1.53 -3.33 -27.32
N GLN A 378 -0.33 -3.34 -26.75
CA GLN A 378 -0.09 -3.82 -25.39
C GLN A 378 0.27 -2.68 -24.42
N PHE A 379 0.78 -1.56 -24.92
CA PHE A 379 1.12 -0.39 -24.12
C PHE A 379 0.60 0.91 -24.75
N PRO A 380 -0.73 1.09 -24.89
CA PRO A 380 -1.27 2.27 -25.56
C PRO A 380 -0.93 3.57 -24.81
N LEU A 381 -0.60 4.64 -25.54
CA LEU A 381 -0.34 5.96 -24.95
C LEU A 381 -1.57 6.87 -25.09
N GLY A 382 -1.63 7.95 -24.30
CA GLY A 382 -2.71 8.95 -24.37
C GLY A 382 -4.10 8.43 -24.00
N ARG A 383 -4.21 7.48 -23.06
CA ARG A 383 -5.51 6.96 -22.59
C ARG A 383 -6.05 7.78 -21.41
N PRO A 384 -7.39 7.85 -21.21
CA PRO A 384 -7.97 8.49 -20.03
C PRO A 384 -7.60 7.78 -18.73
N PHE A 385 -7.41 6.46 -18.77
CA PHE A 385 -6.87 5.74 -17.62
C PHE A 385 -6.00 4.56 -18.01
N TYR A 386 -5.23 4.11 -17.02
CA TYR A 386 -4.41 2.92 -17.03
C TYR A 386 -4.66 2.13 -15.75
N ALA A 387 -4.82 0.81 -15.86
CA ALA A 387 -5.02 -0.06 -14.72
C ALA A 387 -4.09 -1.26 -14.80
N ASP A 388 -3.21 -1.33 -13.80
CA ASP A 388 -2.18 -2.34 -13.67
C ASP A 388 -2.37 -3.07 -12.33
N PHE A 389 -2.36 -4.40 -12.34
CA PHE A 389 -2.59 -5.26 -11.18
C PHE A 389 -1.29 -6.00 -10.84
N SER A 390 -0.91 -5.91 -9.58
CA SER A 390 0.42 -6.23 -9.06
C SER A 390 0.31 -6.70 -7.59
N HIS A 391 1.42 -6.64 -6.88
CA HIS A 391 1.61 -7.06 -5.50
C HIS A 391 1.85 -5.84 -4.59
N ASP A 392 1.91 -6.09 -3.30
CA ASP A 392 2.15 -5.12 -2.22
C ASP A 392 3.54 -4.52 -2.30
N ASP A 393 4.55 -5.39 -2.31
CA ASP A 393 5.97 -5.08 -2.44
C ASP A 393 6.23 -4.06 -3.57
N ILE A 394 5.67 -4.27 -4.77
CA ILE A 394 5.87 -3.40 -5.92
C ILE A 394 5.35 -1.98 -5.65
N ILE A 395 4.24 -1.81 -4.92
CA ILE A 395 3.73 -0.47 -4.57
C ILE A 395 4.72 0.24 -3.63
N ILE A 396 5.25 -0.47 -2.63
CA ILE A 396 6.26 0.06 -1.70
C ILE A 396 7.53 0.44 -2.45
N SER A 397 8.03 -0.45 -3.30
CA SER A 397 9.22 -0.23 -4.11
C SER A 397 9.05 0.92 -5.11
N VAL A 398 7.85 1.10 -5.68
CA VAL A 398 7.54 2.28 -6.52
C VAL A 398 7.67 3.58 -5.73
N LEU A 399 7.06 3.67 -4.54
CA LEU A 399 7.20 4.86 -3.68
C LEU A 399 8.67 5.15 -3.31
N THR A 400 9.43 4.09 -3.05
CA THR A 400 10.87 4.14 -2.73
C THR A 400 11.69 4.60 -3.95
N SER A 401 11.45 4.02 -5.12
CA SER A 401 12.09 4.39 -6.40
C SER A 401 11.82 5.85 -6.77
N MET A 402 10.60 6.32 -6.50
CA MET A 402 10.19 7.72 -6.69
C MET A 402 10.74 8.69 -5.65
N SER A 403 11.47 8.19 -4.64
CA SER A 403 12.10 8.96 -3.56
C SER A 403 11.13 9.81 -2.74
N VAL A 404 9.94 9.26 -2.44
CA VAL A 404 8.96 9.89 -1.54
C VAL A 404 9.45 9.74 -0.10
N ASP A 405 10.26 10.70 0.38
CA ASP A 405 10.98 10.57 1.66
C ASP A 405 10.06 10.65 2.89
N TYR A 406 8.76 10.95 2.74
CA TYR A 406 7.77 10.79 3.80
C TYR A 406 7.82 9.37 4.42
N PHE A 407 8.01 8.33 3.59
CA PHE A 407 8.03 6.93 4.00
C PHE A 407 9.43 6.39 4.34
N ARG A 408 10.44 7.26 4.45
CA ARG A 408 11.84 6.87 4.68
C ARG A 408 12.18 6.58 6.15
N GLU A 409 11.29 6.90 7.08
CA GLU A 409 11.59 6.63 8.48
C GLU A 409 11.56 5.11 8.77
N ALA A 410 12.72 4.55 9.07
CA ALA A 410 12.85 3.13 9.42
C ALA A 410 12.06 2.78 10.70
N PRO A 411 11.32 1.66 10.70
CA PRO A 411 10.61 1.17 11.88
C PRO A 411 11.60 0.79 13.00
N SER A 412 11.25 1.09 14.26
CA SER A 412 12.09 0.72 15.40
C SER A 412 12.10 -0.78 15.64
N LEU A 413 13.30 -1.37 15.74
CA LEU A 413 13.51 -2.77 16.12
C LEU A 413 13.49 -3.03 17.65
N LYS A 414 13.42 -1.96 18.47
CA LYS A 414 13.67 -2.05 19.93
C LYS A 414 12.57 -1.44 20.80
N GLN A 415 11.63 -0.72 20.21
CA GLN A 415 10.61 0.03 20.94
C GLN A 415 9.28 -0.73 20.95
N TYR A 416 8.76 -1.00 22.15
CA TYR A 416 7.40 -1.53 22.35
C TYR A 416 6.70 -0.84 23.54
N PRO A 417 5.46 -0.34 23.40
CA PRO A 417 4.67 -0.24 22.16
C PRO A 417 5.31 0.67 21.10
N PRO A 418 5.06 0.43 19.80
CA PRO A 418 5.63 1.24 18.72
C PRO A 418 5.14 2.69 18.77
N ASP A 419 5.91 3.62 18.19
CA ASP A 419 5.51 5.02 18.09
C ASP A 419 4.27 5.15 17.18
N PRO A 420 3.16 5.72 17.67
CA PRO A 420 1.98 5.93 16.85
C PRO A 420 2.16 6.98 15.75
N ASN A 421 3.22 7.80 15.77
CA ASN A 421 3.46 8.85 14.78
C ASN A 421 4.46 8.44 13.68
N ARG A 422 4.97 7.21 13.69
CA ARG A 422 5.83 6.70 12.62
C ARG A 422 5.12 6.79 11.27
N HIS A 423 5.87 7.05 10.20
CA HIS A 423 5.26 7.24 8.88
C HIS A 423 5.10 5.94 8.06
N PHE A 424 5.90 4.92 8.36
CA PHE A 424 5.80 3.61 7.72
C PHE A 424 4.85 2.72 8.53
N ILE A 425 3.59 2.64 8.09
CA ILE A 425 2.54 1.82 8.69
C ILE A 425 1.83 1.06 7.59
N LEU A 426 2.09 -0.23 7.49
CA LEU A 426 1.82 -1.05 6.31
C LEU A 426 0.32 -1.22 6.04
N SER A 427 -0.50 -1.29 7.08
CA SER A 427 -1.98 -1.32 6.98
C SER A 427 -2.57 -0.09 6.28
N HIS A 428 -1.86 1.04 6.30
CA HIS A 428 -2.23 2.27 5.60
C HIS A 428 -1.58 2.39 4.21
N MET A 429 -0.57 1.58 3.90
CA MET A 429 0.18 1.65 2.65
C MET A 429 -0.26 0.58 1.65
N THR A 430 -0.18 -0.70 2.04
CA THR A 430 -0.48 -1.82 1.14
C THR A 430 -1.32 -2.90 1.85
N PRO A 431 -2.51 -2.58 2.41
CA PRO A 431 -3.46 -3.60 2.86
C PRO A 431 -3.94 -4.44 1.66
N PHE A 432 -4.68 -5.53 1.89
CA PHE A 432 -5.28 -6.28 0.78
C PHE A 432 -6.16 -5.37 -0.07
N GLY A 433 -5.98 -5.37 -1.39
CA GLY A 433 -6.66 -4.46 -2.32
C GLY A 433 -6.11 -3.04 -2.31
N GLY A 434 -4.96 -2.83 -1.68
CA GLY A 434 -4.25 -1.55 -1.63
C GLY A 434 -3.92 -1.02 -3.03
N ARG A 435 -3.89 0.29 -3.18
CA ARG A 435 -3.79 0.93 -4.49
C ARG A 435 -3.10 2.29 -4.45
N LEU A 436 -2.16 2.46 -5.36
CA LEU A 436 -1.52 3.72 -5.66
C LEU A 436 -2.16 4.33 -6.93
N ILE A 437 -2.69 5.53 -6.78
CA ILE A 437 -3.33 6.29 -7.85
C ILE A 437 -2.45 7.47 -8.22
N THR A 438 -2.12 7.62 -9.51
CA THR A 438 -1.49 8.84 -10.05
C THR A 438 -2.51 9.59 -10.90
N GLU A 439 -2.90 10.78 -10.45
CA GLU A 439 -3.82 11.69 -11.12
C GLU A 439 -3.03 12.70 -11.97
N VAL A 440 -3.38 12.81 -13.25
CA VAL A 440 -2.98 13.93 -14.11
C VAL A 440 -4.11 14.95 -14.09
N ILE A 441 -3.79 16.15 -13.65
CA ILE A 441 -4.75 17.23 -13.43
C ILE A 441 -4.44 18.36 -14.40
N GLY A 442 -5.43 18.76 -15.19
CA GLY A 442 -5.37 19.96 -16.02
C GLY A 442 -5.93 21.16 -15.27
N CYS A 443 -5.24 22.29 -15.35
CA CYS A 443 -5.59 23.54 -14.69
C CYS A 443 -5.53 24.73 -15.65
N ASN A 444 -6.50 25.63 -15.54
CA ASN A 444 -6.55 26.87 -16.32
C ASN A 444 -5.47 27.90 -15.91
N ASN A 445 -4.83 27.74 -14.74
CA ASN A 445 -3.83 28.64 -14.19
C ASN A 445 -2.56 27.85 -13.83
N ALA A 446 -1.38 28.47 -14.05
CA ALA A 446 -0.08 27.93 -13.68
C ALA A 446 0.14 27.83 -12.17
N ASN A 447 -0.54 28.68 -11.39
CA ASN A 447 -0.46 28.73 -9.93
C ASN A 447 -1.88 28.69 -9.35
N PRO A 448 -2.60 27.56 -9.47
CA PRO A 448 -3.96 27.47 -8.97
C PRO A 448 -3.94 27.56 -7.44
N THR A 449 -4.86 28.37 -6.88
CA THR A 449 -5.02 28.56 -5.44
C THR A 449 -5.45 27.25 -4.79
N VAL A 450 -4.71 26.84 -3.75
CA VAL A 450 -5.01 25.61 -2.99
C VAL A 450 -6.44 25.63 -2.45
N GLN A 451 -7.04 24.45 -2.32
CA GLN A 451 -8.37 24.30 -1.74
C GLN A 451 -8.30 23.40 -0.51
N HIS A 452 -8.61 23.98 0.64
CA HIS A 452 -8.41 23.34 1.92
C HIS A 452 -9.29 22.10 2.10
N SER A 453 -10.58 22.21 1.76
CA SER A 453 -11.55 21.14 2.01
C SER A 453 -11.79 20.26 0.79
N HIS A 454 -12.08 18.98 1.03
CA HIS A 454 -12.50 18.06 -0.01
C HIS A 454 -13.75 18.58 -0.73
N ARG A 455 -13.82 18.39 -2.04
CA ARG A 455 -14.97 18.79 -2.87
C ARG A 455 -15.38 17.66 -3.81
N THR A 456 -16.68 17.36 -3.81
CA THR A 456 -17.26 16.41 -4.76
C THR A 456 -17.32 17.01 -6.15
N GLN A 457 -16.78 16.32 -7.15
CA GLN A 457 -16.97 16.65 -8.57
C GLN A 457 -18.24 15.96 -9.07
N TYR A 458 -19.33 16.71 -9.30
CA TYR A 458 -20.60 16.12 -9.75
C TYR A 458 -20.67 15.95 -11.27
N TYR A 459 -20.03 16.86 -12.03
CA TYR A 459 -19.98 16.83 -13.49
C TYR A 459 -18.72 17.55 -14.01
N PRO A 460 -18.24 17.24 -15.23
CA PRO A 460 -17.09 17.94 -15.81
C PRO A 460 -17.28 19.45 -15.93
N GLY A 461 -16.28 20.24 -15.55
CA GLY A 461 -16.29 21.70 -15.64
C GLY A 461 -16.95 22.46 -14.46
N GLN A 462 -17.51 21.76 -13.46
CA GLN A 462 -18.27 22.37 -12.35
C GLN A 462 -17.58 23.55 -11.67
N TYR A 463 -16.26 23.48 -11.46
CA TYR A 463 -15.48 24.50 -10.74
C TYR A 463 -14.71 25.43 -11.69
N GLY A 464 -15.32 25.79 -12.83
CA GLY A 464 -14.72 26.72 -13.79
C GLY A 464 -13.58 26.13 -14.63
N TYR A 465 -13.38 24.81 -14.58
CA TYR A 465 -12.44 24.12 -15.45
C TYR A 465 -12.88 24.22 -16.92
N SER A 466 -11.92 24.48 -17.82
CA SER A 466 -12.14 24.44 -19.26
C SER A 466 -11.00 23.70 -19.93
N ALA A 467 -11.29 22.57 -20.58
CA ALA A 467 -10.29 21.75 -21.25
C ALA A 467 -9.48 22.53 -22.31
N THR A 468 -10.07 23.54 -22.96
CA THR A 468 -9.37 24.39 -23.94
C THR A 468 -8.33 25.31 -23.31
N ASN A 469 -8.52 25.66 -22.04
CA ASN A 469 -7.67 26.60 -21.30
C ASN A 469 -6.76 25.89 -20.30
N ALA A 470 -6.94 24.58 -20.10
CA ALA A 470 -6.19 23.77 -19.15
C ALA A 470 -4.79 23.40 -19.66
N SER A 471 -3.98 24.40 -20.02
CA SER A 471 -2.61 24.21 -20.54
C SER A 471 -1.59 23.81 -19.46
N HIS A 472 -1.92 24.02 -18.18
CA HIS A 472 -1.04 23.69 -17.06
C HIS A 472 -1.39 22.33 -16.50
N LYS A 473 -0.41 21.41 -16.47
CA LYS A 473 -0.60 20.04 -15.99
C LYS A 473 0.09 19.84 -14.65
N PHE A 474 -0.58 19.14 -13.75
CA PHE A 474 -0.09 18.77 -12.43
C PHE A 474 -0.23 17.26 -12.23
N ILE A 475 0.64 16.70 -11.40
CA ILE A 475 0.54 15.35 -10.86
C ILE A 475 0.09 15.44 -9.41
N ARG A 476 -0.81 14.54 -9.02
CA ARG A 476 -1.09 14.20 -7.62
C ARG A 476 -1.07 12.70 -7.47
N MET A 477 -0.60 12.20 -6.34
CA MET A 477 -0.70 10.78 -6.04
C MET A 477 -1.54 10.53 -4.79
N ARG A 478 -2.21 9.38 -4.76
CA ARG A 478 -3.00 8.92 -3.61
C ARG A 478 -2.69 7.47 -3.31
N LEU A 479 -2.35 7.17 -2.07
CA LEU A 479 -2.16 5.81 -1.57
C LEU A 479 -3.35 5.45 -0.68
N ASN A 480 -4.20 4.54 -1.15
CA ASN A 480 -5.46 4.18 -0.51
C ASN A 480 -6.28 5.43 -0.14
N ASN A 481 -6.58 6.29 -1.13
CA ASN A 481 -7.24 7.60 -0.98
C ASN A 481 -6.43 8.73 -0.31
N GLY A 482 -5.54 8.44 0.64
CA GLY A 482 -4.69 9.44 1.29
C GLY A 482 -3.74 10.10 0.30
N ILE A 483 -3.66 11.44 0.30
CA ILE A 483 -2.81 12.19 -0.64
C ILE A 483 -1.34 12.02 -0.24
N VAL A 484 -0.53 11.55 -1.19
CA VAL A 484 0.91 11.42 -0.99
C VAL A 484 1.54 12.82 -1.06
N PRO A 485 2.34 13.22 -0.05
CA PRO A 485 2.96 14.54 -0.01
C PRO A 485 4.14 14.61 -0.98
N LEU A 486 3.87 14.97 -2.25
CA LEU A 486 4.88 15.00 -3.30
C LEU A 486 5.98 16.06 -3.06
N ASP A 487 5.75 17.03 -2.18
CA ASP A 487 6.77 17.97 -1.71
C ASP A 487 7.88 17.29 -0.89
N THR A 488 7.67 16.05 -0.43
CA THR A 488 8.69 15.21 0.20
C THR A 488 9.53 14.41 -0.80
N ILE A 489 9.32 14.57 -2.11
CA ILE A 489 10.20 13.97 -3.11
C ILE A 489 11.59 14.59 -2.97
N ARG A 490 12.58 13.74 -2.67
CA ARG A 490 13.94 14.13 -2.24
C ARG A 490 14.64 15.21 -3.06
N THR A 491 14.42 15.23 -4.37
CA THR A 491 15.11 16.12 -5.30
C THR A 491 14.62 17.57 -5.20
N GLY A 492 13.46 17.80 -4.58
CA GLY A 492 12.95 19.13 -4.21
C GLY A 492 12.14 19.86 -5.30
N GLU A 493 12.04 19.34 -6.53
CA GLU A 493 11.32 20.05 -7.61
C GLU A 493 9.82 20.17 -7.35
N CYS A 494 9.24 19.32 -6.50
CA CYS A 494 7.83 19.34 -6.14
C CYS A 494 7.52 20.15 -4.86
N GLU A 495 8.52 20.81 -4.27
CA GLU A 495 8.33 21.61 -3.04
C GLU A 495 7.39 22.81 -3.22
N GLY A 496 6.80 23.24 -2.11
CA GLY A 496 6.09 24.52 -2.00
C GLY A 496 4.58 24.47 -2.19
N ARG A 497 3.98 23.28 -2.30
CA ARG A 497 2.53 23.10 -2.34
C ARG A 497 2.03 22.20 -1.21
N THR A 498 1.07 22.71 -0.47
CA THR A 498 0.43 22.06 0.68
C THR A 498 -0.68 21.07 0.29
N ASP A 499 -1.02 21.00 -1.00
CA ASP A 499 -2.11 20.18 -1.55
C ASP A 499 -1.66 18.90 -2.25
N GLY A 500 -0.36 18.57 -2.14
CA GLY A 500 0.25 17.40 -2.78
C GLY A 500 0.28 17.45 -4.31
N LEU A 501 0.00 18.61 -4.93
CA LEU A 501 0.18 18.78 -6.36
C LEU A 501 1.64 19.08 -6.69
N CYS A 502 2.15 18.51 -7.78
CA CYS A 502 3.43 18.87 -8.36
C CYS A 502 3.24 19.26 -9.85
N PRO A 503 3.78 20.39 -10.33
CA PRO A 503 3.76 20.70 -11.75
C PRO A 503 4.35 19.54 -12.58
N MET A 504 3.71 19.16 -13.68
CA MET A 504 4.10 17.98 -14.47
C MET A 504 5.58 18.00 -14.85
N ASN A 505 6.11 19.14 -15.31
CA ASN A 505 7.51 19.24 -15.71
C ASN A 505 8.47 19.04 -14.53
N ASN A 506 8.12 19.57 -13.36
CA ASN A 506 8.88 19.41 -12.13
C ASN A 506 8.86 17.95 -11.66
N PHE A 507 7.68 17.33 -11.70
CA PHE A 507 7.53 15.90 -11.40
C PHE A 507 8.39 15.07 -12.36
N LEU A 508 8.29 15.25 -13.68
CA LEU A 508 9.11 14.52 -14.64
C LEU A 508 10.61 14.71 -14.37
N GLN A 509 11.06 15.94 -14.12
CA GLN A 509 12.46 16.23 -13.78
C GLN A 509 12.91 15.49 -12.50
N SER A 510 12.11 15.54 -11.43
CA SER A 510 12.39 14.83 -10.17
C SER A 510 12.53 13.33 -10.39
N GLN A 511 11.63 12.75 -11.19
CA GLN A 511 11.56 11.31 -11.40
C GLN A 511 12.67 10.79 -12.31
N TYR A 512 13.12 11.57 -13.31
CA TYR A 512 14.31 11.21 -14.09
C TYR A 512 15.58 11.22 -13.24
N GLN A 513 15.68 12.11 -12.26
CA GLN A 513 16.80 12.10 -11.31
C GLN A 513 16.71 10.93 -10.32
N ALA A 514 15.53 10.72 -9.73
CA ALA A 514 15.28 9.62 -8.79
C ALA A 514 15.53 8.23 -9.42
N ALA A 515 15.16 8.05 -10.69
CA ALA A 515 15.43 6.82 -11.44
C ALA A 515 16.93 6.47 -11.50
N GLY A 516 17.82 7.47 -11.51
CA GLY A 516 19.27 7.27 -11.48
C GLY A 516 19.79 6.71 -10.16
N LEU A 517 19.05 6.89 -9.05
CA LEU A 517 19.43 6.41 -7.73
C LEU A 517 19.24 4.90 -7.57
N ALA A 518 18.42 4.26 -8.40
CA ALA A 518 18.13 2.83 -8.26
C ALA A 518 19.34 1.93 -8.50
N ASN A 519 20.34 2.41 -9.26
CA ASN A 519 21.54 1.66 -9.62
C ASN A 519 21.24 0.21 -10.08
N TYR A 520 20.19 0.04 -10.90
CA TYR A 520 19.56 -1.25 -11.18
C TYR A 520 20.55 -2.35 -11.58
N GLN A 521 21.46 -2.03 -12.50
CA GLN A 521 22.38 -3.02 -13.05
C GLN A 521 23.35 -3.58 -11.99
N PHE A 522 23.83 -2.73 -11.09
CA PHE A 522 24.71 -3.19 -10.01
C PHE A 522 23.89 -3.92 -8.95
N THR A 523 22.82 -3.30 -8.48
CA THR A 523 21.98 -3.82 -7.39
C THR A 523 21.37 -5.18 -7.68
N CYS A 524 20.94 -5.43 -8.92
CA CYS A 524 20.26 -6.67 -9.31
C CYS A 524 21.16 -7.78 -9.86
N PHE A 525 22.41 -7.47 -10.27
CA PHE A 525 23.26 -8.43 -10.99
C PHE A 525 24.73 -8.43 -10.59
N ALA A 526 25.19 -7.48 -9.76
CA ALA A 526 26.54 -7.56 -9.22
C ALA A 526 26.62 -8.63 -8.13
N ASN A 527 27.78 -9.25 -8.00
CA ASN A 527 28.04 -10.22 -6.93
C ASN A 527 28.50 -9.46 -5.67
N TYR A 528 27.63 -9.37 -4.66
CA TYR A 528 27.94 -8.79 -3.36
C TYR A 528 27.35 -9.66 -2.24
N THR A 529 27.72 -9.42 -0.99
CA THR A 529 27.11 -10.10 0.16
C THR A 529 26.99 -9.14 1.32
N ILE A 530 25.82 -9.12 1.94
CA ILE A 530 25.52 -8.38 3.17
C ILE A 530 25.94 -9.23 4.36
N LEU A 531 26.90 -8.71 5.14
CA LEU A 531 27.58 -9.49 6.18
C LEU A 531 26.83 -9.55 7.51
N ASP A 532 26.02 -8.54 7.78
CA ASP A 532 25.28 -8.43 9.04
C ASP A 532 23.86 -8.00 8.72
N THR A 533 22.99 -9.01 8.65
CA THR A 533 21.57 -8.89 8.31
C THR A 533 20.69 -8.57 9.53
N THR A 534 21.29 -8.39 10.72
CA THR A 534 20.58 -8.24 12.01
C THR A 534 20.90 -6.95 12.78
N ASN A 535 21.28 -5.91 12.04
CA ASN A 535 21.68 -4.63 12.63
C ASN A 535 20.72 -3.48 12.31
N GLY A 536 19.65 -3.74 11.56
CA GLY A 536 18.72 -2.72 11.09
C GLY A 536 19.34 -1.65 10.18
N ASN A 537 20.41 -1.97 9.46
CA ASN A 537 21.02 -1.05 8.51
C ASN A 537 20.04 -0.62 7.42
N ASP A 538 19.95 0.68 7.20
CA ASP A 538 19.16 1.28 6.13
C ASP A 538 20.06 1.51 4.91
N TYR A 539 19.75 0.83 3.80
CA TYR A 539 20.49 0.91 2.55
C TYR A 539 19.98 2.03 1.62
N ASP A 540 19.05 2.88 2.05
CA ASP A 540 18.40 3.91 1.25
C ASP A 540 17.84 3.38 -0.09
N GLY A 541 17.39 2.13 -0.12
CA GLY A 541 16.76 1.50 -1.27
C GLY A 541 17.74 1.08 -2.38
N THR A 542 19.05 1.20 -2.18
CA THR A 542 20.07 0.92 -3.22
C THR A 542 21.46 0.66 -2.65
N ILE A 543 22.31 0.00 -3.42
CA ILE A 543 23.73 -0.15 -3.08
C ILE A 543 24.64 0.21 -4.26
N ASN A 544 25.92 0.41 -3.98
CA ASN A 544 26.95 0.70 -4.99
C ASN A 544 28.31 0.11 -4.56
N ASN A 545 29.33 0.23 -5.42
CA ASN A 545 30.68 -0.28 -5.16
C ASN A 545 31.35 0.28 -3.89
N ALA A 546 30.87 1.41 -3.36
CA ALA A 546 31.39 2.03 -2.13
C ALA A 546 30.55 1.69 -0.89
N THR A 547 29.37 1.07 -1.06
CA THR A 547 28.65 0.46 0.06
C THR A 547 29.56 -0.58 0.70
N VAL A 548 29.69 -0.58 2.03
CA VAL A 548 30.55 -1.54 2.74
C VAL A 548 29.95 -2.93 2.60
N ILE A 549 30.33 -3.60 1.53
CA ILE A 549 30.04 -4.98 1.14
C ILE A 549 31.41 -5.59 0.80
N ASN A 550 31.73 -6.81 1.25
CA ASN A 550 33.01 -7.40 0.86
C ASN A 550 32.88 -7.93 -0.57
N GLU A 551 33.75 -7.48 -1.48
CA GLU A 551 33.96 -8.15 -2.77
C GLU A 551 34.51 -9.56 -2.47
N HIS A 552 33.81 -10.59 -2.94
CA HIS A 552 34.42 -11.91 -3.01
C HIS A 552 35.59 -11.85 -3.99
N VAL A 553 36.81 -11.85 -3.44
CA VAL A 553 38.00 -12.24 -4.20
C VAL A 553 37.80 -13.71 -4.56
N THR A 554 37.37 -13.97 -5.80
CA THR A 554 37.44 -15.31 -6.41
C THR A 554 38.88 -15.78 -6.53
#